data_AF-A0AAE9HWZ8-F1
#
_entry.id   AF-A0AAE9HWZ8-F1
#
_cell.length_a   1.000
_cell.length_b   1.000
_cell.length_c   1.000
_cell.angle_alpha   90.00
_cell.angle_beta   90.00
_cell.angle_gamma   90.00
#
_symmetry.space_group_name_H-M   'P 1'
#
loop_
_entity.id
_entity.type
_entity.pdbx_description
1 polymer ?
#
loop_
_entity_poly.entity_id
_entity_poly.type
_entity_poly.pdbx_seq_one_letter_code
_entity_poly.pdbx_strand_id
1 'polypeptide(L)'
;MSGRCGLLPDARREFAANLAELLAEKGWRNIHDKEMAQKIGEFCQVPVSGQTVHYWRKGSFLPRQDWFDRLADWLDCEPHDLLSPQYQSILQQRSH
;
A
#
# COMPACT_ATOMS: atom_id res chain seq x y z
N MET A 1 -26.34 -14.12 9.55
CA MET A 1 -25.35 -13.02 9.68
C MET A 1 -23.99 -13.55 9.23
N SER A 2 -23.65 -13.45 7.94
CA SER A 2 -22.34 -13.84 7.39
C SER A 2 -21.83 -12.69 6.53
N GLY A 3 -21.18 -11.70 7.16
CA GLY A 3 -20.80 -10.44 6.50
C GLY A 3 -19.31 -10.09 6.52
N ARG A 4 -18.43 -10.97 7.02
CA ARG A 4 -17.00 -10.65 7.21
C ARG A 4 -16.02 -11.46 6.36
N CYS A 5 -16.50 -12.36 5.50
CA CYS A 5 -15.61 -13.31 4.79
C CYS A 5 -14.92 -12.74 3.52
N GLY A 6 -15.25 -11.51 3.07
CA GLY A 6 -14.71 -10.93 1.82
C GLY A 6 -13.91 -9.63 1.96
N LEU A 7 -14.02 -8.93 3.10
CA LEU A 7 -13.52 -7.55 3.23
C LEU A 7 -11.99 -7.42 3.07
N LEU A 8 -11.22 -8.41 3.55
CA LEU A 8 -9.77 -8.35 3.51
C LEU A 8 -9.18 -8.67 2.12
N PRO A 9 -9.66 -9.69 1.38
CA PRO A 9 -9.31 -9.86 -0.03
C PRO A 9 -9.66 -8.64 -0.91
N ASP A 10 -10.82 -8.02 -0.67
CA ASP A 10 -11.26 -6.86 -1.44
C ASP A 10 -10.38 -5.64 -1.18
N ALA A 11 -10.10 -5.32 0.09
CA ALA A 11 -9.21 -4.23 0.48
C ALA A 11 -7.80 -4.39 -0.12
N ARG A 12 -7.26 -5.62 -0.14
CA ARG A 12 -5.95 -5.89 -0.72
C ARG A 12 -5.90 -5.67 -2.23
N ARG A 13 -6.98 -6.05 -2.94
CA ARG A 13 -7.09 -5.86 -4.38
C ARG A 13 -7.22 -4.40 -4.75
N GLU A 14 -8.07 -3.67 -4.02
CA GLU A 14 -8.24 -2.23 -4.19
C GLU A 14 -6.92 -1.49 -3.95
N PHE A 15 -6.26 -1.74 -2.81
CA PHE A 15 -4.98 -1.12 -2.51
C PHE A 15 -3.93 -1.36 -3.60
N ALA A 16 -3.81 -2.61 -4.09
CA ALA A 16 -2.85 -2.93 -5.13
C ALA A 16 -3.17 -2.25 -6.48
N ALA A 17 -4.46 -2.13 -6.83
CA ALA A 17 -4.90 -1.44 -8.03
C ALA A 17 -4.60 0.06 -7.95
N ASN A 18 -5.03 0.71 -6.87
CA ASN A 18 -4.84 2.14 -6.67
C ASN A 18 -3.35 2.50 -6.58
N LEU A 19 -2.57 1.70 -5.86
CA LEU A 19 -1.11 1.87 -5.81
C LEU A 19 -0.51 1.78 -7.22
N ALA A 20 -0.94 0.84 -8.06
CA ALA A 20 -0.43 0.71 -9.42
C ALA A 20 -0.78 1.93 -10.31
N GLU A 21 -1.97 2.50 -10.14
CA GLU A 21 -2.40 3.72 -10.84
C GLU A 21 -1.58 4.94 -10.41
N LEU A 22 -1.47 5.20 -9.11
CA LEU A 22 -0.67 6.30 -8.56
C LEU A 22 0.81 6.20 -8.99
N LEU A 23 1.38 5.00 -8.98
CA LEU A 23 2.73 4.76 -9.49
C LEU A 23 2.85 5.04 -10.99
N ALA A 24 1.82 4.75 -11.78
CA ALA A 24 1.82 5.04 -13.21
C ALA A 24 1.77 6.56 -13.48
N GLU A 25 0.99 7.31 -12.72
CA GLU A 25 0.91 8.78 -12.81
C GLU A 25 2.25 9.46 -12.51
N LYS A 26 3.02 8.93 -11.55
CA LYS A 26 4.38 9.40 -11.25
C LYS A 26 5.45 8.92 -12.24
N GLY A 27 5.07 8.14 -13.27
CA GLY A 27 6.00 7.59 -14.27
C GLY A 27 6.78 6.36 -13.82
N TRP A 28 6.37 5.70 -12.73
CA TRP A 28 7.04 4.54 -12.13
C TRP A 28 6.36 3.20 -12.43
N ARG A 29 5.54 3.12 -13.48
CA ARG A 29 4.81 1.89 -13.84
C ARG A 29 5.71 0.64 -13.95
N ASN A 30 6.88 0.81 -14.56
CA ASN A 30 7.80 -0.29 -14.89
C ASN A 30 9.05 -0.34 -14.00
N ILE A 31 9.05 0.39 -12.87
CA ILE A 31 10.18 0.35 -11.95
C ILE A 31 10.27 -1.03 -11.29
N HIS A 32 11.50 -1.51 -11.09
CA HIS A 32 11.75 -2.78 -10.41
C HIS A 32 11.48 -2.66 -8.91
N ASP A 33 10.93 -3.72 -8.29
CA ASP A 33 10.52 -3.68 -6.87
C ASP A 33 11.68 -3.31 -5.93
N LYS A 34 12.91 -3.75 -6.24
CA LYS A 34 14.14 -3.38 -5.50
C LYS A 34 14.43 -1.88 -5.56
N GLU A 35 14.27 -1.26 -6.73
CA GLU A 35 14.53 0.16 -6.92
C GLU A 35 13.44 1.02 -6.27
N MET A 36 12.17 0.58 -6.37
CA MET A 36 11.07 1.22 -5.64
C MET A 36 11.28 1.16 -4.13
N ALA A 37 11.70 0.00 -3.61
CA ALA A 37 12.02 -0.15 -2.20
C ALA A 37 13.13 0.81 -1.74
N GLN A 38 14.15 1.01 -2.57
CA GLN A 38 15.18 2.01 -2.31
C GLN A 38 14.58 3.42 -2.26
N LYS A 39 13.78 3.83 -3.24
CA LYS A 39 13.17 5.18 -3.29
C LYS A 39 12.25 5.45 -2.09
N ILE A 40 11.39 4.49 -1.74
CA ILE A 40 10.52 4.59 -0.57
C ILE A 40 11.37 4.69 0.70
N GLY A 41 12.40 3.84 0.82
CA GLY A 41 13.24 3.82 2.00
C GLY A 41 14.07 5.08 2.21
N GLU A 42 14.56 5.68 1.12
CA GLU A 42 15.26 6.97 1.12
C GLU A 42 14.34 8.10 1.58
N PHE A 43 13.11 8.17 1.07
CA PHE A 43 12.12 9.18 1.48
C PHE A 43 11.68 8.99 2.93
N CYS A 44 11.32 7.77 3.31
CA CYS A 44 10.80 7.44 4.64
C CYS A 44 11.89 7.43 5.72
N GLN A 45 13.17 7.46 5.33
CA GLN A 45 14.32 7.24 6.22
C GLN A 45 14.24 5.92 7.00
N VAL A 46 13.59 4.91 6.42
CA VAL A 46 13.40 3.58 7.01
C VAL A 46 13.57 2.54 5.90
N PRO A 47 14.45 1.53 6.05
CA PRO A 47 14.61 0.50 5.04
C PRO A 47 13.32 -0.29 4.77
N VAL A 48 13.00 -0.48 3.50
CA VAL A 48 11.95 -1.42 3.05
C VAL A 48 12.56 -2.41 2.07
N SER A 49 12.09 -3.66 2.09
CA SER A 49 12.59 -4.69 1.17
C SER A 49 11.84 -4.68 -0.15
N GLY A 50 12.53 -5.04 -1.24
CA GLY A 50 11.87 -5.25 -2.54
C GLY A 50 10.77 -6.32 -2.49
N GLN A 51 10.92 -7.32 -1.61
CA GLN A 51 9.90 -8.33 -1.40
C GLN A 51 8.63 -7.75 -0.74
N THR A 52 8.79 -6.82 0.20
CA THR A 52 7.65 -6.11 0.81
C THR A 52 6.88 -5.33 -0.25
N VAL A 53 7.59 -4.56 -1.08
CA VAL A 53 6.99 -3.81 -2.21
C VAL A 53 6.29 -4.75 -3.18
N HIS A 54 6.92 -5.88 -3.52
CA HIS A 54 6.33 -6.90 -4.38
C HIS A 54 4.96 -7.35 -3.86
N TYR A 55 4.88 -7.67 -2.57
CA TYR A 55 3.64 -8.12 -1.95
C TYR A 55 2.55 -7.05 -1.88
N TRP A 56 2.93 -5.78 -1.68
CA TRP A 56 2.00 -4.65 -1.76
C TRP A 56 1.41 -4.50 -3.17
N ARG A 57 2.27 -4.48 -4.20
CA ARG A 57 1.84 -4.37 -5.61
C ARG A 57 1.01 -5.55 -6.09
N LYS A 58 1.17 -6.73 -5.50
CA LYS A 58 0.38 -7.93 -5.81
C LYS A 58 -0.90 -8.05 -4.98
N GLY A 59 -1.13 -7.16 -4.00
CA GLY A 59 -2.27 -7.30 -3.08
C GLY A 59 -2.18 -8.57 -2.22
N SER A 60 -0.96 -9.05 -1.94
CA SER A 60 -0.78 -10.23 -1.08
C SER A 60 -1.07 -9.88 0.39
N PHE A 61 -0.68 -8.68 0.82
CA PHE A 61 -1.07 -8.12 2.11
C PHE A 61 -1.14 -6.59 2.04
N LEU A 62 -1.92 -6.01 2.95
CA LEU A 62 -1.91 -4.57 3.20
C LEU A 62 -0.68 -4.17 4.00
N PRO A 63 -0.14 -2.96 3.79
CA PRO A 63 0.84 -2.37 4.71
C PRO A 63 0.27 -2.25 6.13
N ARG A 64 1.16 -2.10 7.11
CA ARG A 64 0.78 -1.63 8.44
C ARG A 64 0.41 -0.14 8.36
N GLN A 65 -0.32 0.37 9.35
CA GLN A 65 -0.77 1.77 9.36
C GLN A 65 0.40 2.76 9.18
N ASP A 66 1.51 2.54 9.89
CA ASP A 66 2.71 3.38 9.80
C ASP A 66 3.29 3.45 8.38
N TRP A 67 3.33 2.31 7.68
CA TRP A 67 3.77 2.26 6.28
C TRP A 67 2.73 2.82 5.32
N PHE A 68 1.45 2.67 5.63
CA PHE A 68 0.36 3.20 4.82
C PHE A 68 0.39 4.72 4.79
N ASP A 69 0.52 5.35 5.96
CA ASP A 69 0.60 6.81 6.08
C ASP A 69 1.85 7.35 5.34
N ARG A 70 3.00 6.69 5.53
CA ARG A 70 4.25 7.03 4.81
C ARG A 70 4.14 6.88 3.29
N LEU A 71 3.38 5.89 2.81
CA LEU A 71 3.16 5.69 1.37
C LEU A 71 2.28 6.80 0.80
N ALA A 72 1.25 7.23 1.53
CA ALA A 72 0.41 8.35 1.14
C ALA A 72 1.25 9.64 1.03
N ASP A 73 2.06 9.93 2.04
CA ASP A 73 2.99 11.06 2.05
C ASP A 73 4.00 11.00 0.89
N TRP A 74 4.58 9.82 0.63
CA TRP A 74 5.56 9.63 -0.44
C TRP A 74 4.95 9.80 -1.84
N LEU A 75 3.72 9.33 -2.02
CA LEU A 75 2.98 9.45 -3.27
C LEU A 75 2.34 10.84 -3.43
N ASP A 76 2.38 11.68 -2.39
CA ASP A 76 1.72 12.98 -2.35
C ASP A 76 0.23 12.82 -2.69
N CYS A 77 -0.44 11.91 -1.98
CA CYS A 77 -1.86 11.62 -2.12
C CYS A 77 -2.54 11.46 -0.76
N GLU A 78 -3.87 11.44 -0.75
CA GLU A 78 -4.63 11.22 0.46
C GLU A 78 -4.76 9.72 0.77
N PRO A 79 -4.89 9.33 2.05
CA PRO A 79 -5.08 7.93 2.44
C PRO A 79 -6.24 7.21 1.73
N HIS A 80 -7.30 7.95 1.37
CA HIS A 80 -8.45 7.39 0.67
C HIS A 80 -8.19 7.12 -0.82
N ASP A 81 -7.16 7.74 -1.41
CA ASP A 81 -6.72 7.43 -2.77
C ASP A 81 -6.07 6.04 -2.82
N LEU A 82 -5.33 5.66 -1.76
CA LEU A 82 -4.72 4.33 -1.66
C LEU A 82 -5.72 3.25 -1.24
N LEU A 83 -6.69 3.56 -0.38
CA LEU A 83 -7.66 2.59 0.11
C LEU A 83 -8.92 3.29 0.64
N SER A 84 -10.10 2.87 0.16
CA SER A 84 -11.38 3.44 0.57
C SER A 84 -11.56 3.47 2.10
N PRO A 85 -12.19 4.52 2.66
CA PRO A 85 -12.35 4.69 4.12
C PRO A 85 -12.98 3.48 4.83
N GLN A 86 -13.88 2.76 4.16
CA GLN A 86 -14.52 1.55 4.67
C GLN A 86 -13.53 0.42 5.04
N TYR A 87 -12.35 0.39 4.41
CA TYR A 87 -11.33 -0.62 4.65
C TYR A 87 -10.18 -0.12 5.53
N GLN A 88 -10.05 1.19 5.77
CA GLN A 88 -8.95 1.74 6.58
C GLN A 88 -9.02 1.28 8.05
N SER A 89 -10.21 1.00 8.58
CA SER A 89 -10.38 0.41 9.92
C SER A 89 -9.67 -0.94 10.10
N ILE A 90 -9.38 -1.66 9.01
CA ILE A 90 -8.64 -2.93 9.01
C ILE A 90 -7.15 -2.70 9.33
N LEU A 91 -6.59 -1.55 8.97
CA LEU A 91 -5.19 -1.20 9.19
C LEU A 91 -4.88 -0.97 10.68
N GLN A 92 -5.82 -0.33 11.40
CA GLN A 92 -5.71 -0.03 12.83
C GLN A 92 -5.72 -1.28 13.72
N GLN A 93 -6.32 -2.38 13.26
CA GLN A 93 -6.41 -3.64 14.03
C GLN A 93 -5.10 -4.45 14.06
N ARG A 94 -4.05 -4.00 13.35
CA ARG A 94 -2.78 -4.74 13.16
C ARG A 94 -1.57 -4.10 13.84
N SER A 95 -1.78 -3.08 14.69
CA SER A 95 -0.75 -2.40 15.49
C SER A 95 -0.53 -2.97 16.90
N HIS A 96 -1.17 -4.09 17.25
CA HIS A 96 -0.96 -4.79 18.53
C HIS A 96 -0.20 -6.11 18.35
#